data_AF-A0A141RGR8-F1
#
_entry.id   AF-A0A141RGR8-F1
#
_cell.length_a   1.000
_cell.length_b   1.000
_cell.length_c   1.000
_cell.angle_alpha   90.00
_cell.angle_beta   90.00
_cell.angle_gamma   90.00
#
_symmetry.space_group_name_H-M   'P 1'
#
loop_
_entity.id
_entity.type
_entity.pdbx_description
1 polymer ?
#
loop_
_entity_poly.entity_id
_entity_poly.type
_entity_poly.pdbx_seq_one_letter_code
_entity_poly.pdbx_strand_id
1 'polypeptide(L)'
;MQAFIGAADVFLETERKDFRMSGLEERERAVELYFTTPMTTAQVVEHLGYPTRQCLERWLAMDSRYAGHMAKPIIPLETRRRAVELVLGGMQQKQAAKQLGVSVGAVHGWVRAYRKGGMAALQPKNRNSAQGNKPAGSRRRPSAADDDDAEALRRRVEELELENALMREVVEVVKKDPGADLRRLSNREKTLLIDRLRPAYSLSSMTCLLAIAPSSYDYHHARLGVDKYAGLRAEVAGAFADSQGRYGYRRIKAVLKTGVSEKVVRR
;
A
#
# COMPACT_ATOMS: atom_id res chain seq x y z
N MET A 1 36.44 -60.34 -21.25
CA MET A 1 37.19 -59.45 -20.33
C MET A 1 36.69 -58.05 -20.56
N GLN A 2 36.48 -57.31 -19.46
CA GLN A 2 36.41 -55.82 -19.32
C GLN A 2 35.21 -55.12 -20.01
N ALA A 3 34.24 -54.57 -19.26
CA ALA A 3 34.26 -53.31 -18.46
C ALA A 3 34.24 -52.06 -19.39
N PHE A 4 33.62 -50.90 -19.12
CA PHE A 4 32.80 -50.32 -18.06
C PHE A 4 32.30 -48.95 -18.63
N ILE A 5 31.08 -48.52 -18.27
CA ILE A 5 30.63 -47.13 -17.96
C ILE A 5 30.88 -45.94 -18.91
N GLY A 6 29.81 -45.16 -19.13
CA GLY A 6 29.83 -43.69 -19.35
C GLY A 6 28.64 -43.21 -20.20
N ALA A 7 27.43 -42.99 -19.68
CA ALA A 7 26.91 -41.86 -18.89
C ALA A 7 26.28 -40.72 -19.73
N ALA A 8 25.22 -40.12 -19.15
CA ALA A 8 24.40 -38.97 -19.54
C ALA A 8 23.12 -39.31 -20.34
N ASP A 9 22.02 -39.65 -19.65
CA ASP A 9 20.97 -38.75 -19.10
C ASP A 9 19.92 -38.38 -20.15
N VAL A 10 18.81 -39.13 -20.24
CA VAL A 10 17.55 -38.95 -19.47
C VAL A 10 16.73 -37.77 -20.01
N PHE A 11 15.72 -38.08 -20.83
CA PHE A 11 14.31 -37.75 -20.52
C PHE A 11 13.39 -38.55 -21.46
N LEU A 12 12.93 -39.70 -20.99
CA LEU A 12 11.96 -40.56 -21.68
C LEU A 12 10.59 -39.89 -21.69
N GLU A 13 10.05 -39.78 -22.90
CA GLU A 13 8.71 -40.20 -23.30
C GLU A 13 7.71 -40.45 -22.17
N THR A 14 6.62 -39.69 -22.20
CA THR A 14 5.29 -40.26 -21.96
C THR A 14 4.36 -39.75 -23.05
N GLU A 15 4.28 -40.50 -24.14
CA GLU A 15 3.17 -40.41 -25.08
C GLU A 15 1.85 -40.69 -24.36
N ARG A 16 0.82 -39.87 -24.62
CA ARG A 16 -0.58 -40.29 -24.56
C ARG A 16 -1.42 -39.60 -25.64
N LYS A 17 -1.57 -40.35 -26.75
CA LYS A 17 -2.80 -40.60 -27.52
C LYS A 17 -3.54 -39.42 -28.19
N ASP A 18 -3.43 -39.42 -29.51
CA ASP A 18 -4.51 -39.21 -30.50
C ASP A 18 -5.34 -37.92 -30.42
N PHE A 19 -4.74 -36.80 -30.83
CA PHE A 19 -5.51 -35.69 -31.43
C PHE A 19 -5.42 -35.81 -32.95
N ARG A 20 -6.54 -36.16 -33.60
CA ARG A 20 -6.71 -35.95 -35.04
C ARG A 20 -6.37 -34.48 -35.34
N MET A 21 -5.34 -34.32 -36.14
CA MET A 21 -4.84 -33.05 -36.66
C MET A 21 -5.96 -32.32 -37.41
N SER A 22 -6.57 -31.32 -36.79
CA SER A 22 -6.97 -30.15 -37.57
C SER A 22 -5.69 -29.52 -38.10
N GLY A 23 -5.61 -29.21 -39.38
CA GLY A 23 -4.41 -28.57 -39.94
C GLY A 23 -4.07 -27.31 -39.14
N LEU A 24 -2.77 -26.99 -38.97
CA LEU A 24 -2.37 -25.75 -38.30
C LEU A 24 -3.08 -24.53 -38.92
N GLU A 25 -3.30 -24.56 -40.23
CA GLU A 25 -4.07 -23.56 -40.99
C GLU A 25 -5.54 -23.48 -40.58
N GLU A 26 -6.20 -24.62 -40.32
CA GLU A 26 -7.60 -24.67 -39.87
C GLU A 26 -7.74 -24.12 -38.45
N ARG A 27 -6.76 -24.41 -37.59
CA ARG A 27 -6.67 -23.84 -36.24
C ARG A 27 -6.47 -22.33 -36.30
N GLU A 28 -5.52 -21.86 -37.11
CA GLU A 28 -5.22 -20.44 -37.24
C GLU A 28 -6.42 -19.67 -37.81
N ARG A 29 -7.08 -20.22 -38.84
CA ARG A 29 -8.31 -19.65 -39.40
C ARG A 29 -9.44 -19.53 -38.38
N ALA A 30 -9.67 -20.56 -37.55
CA ALA A 30 -10.72 -20.54 -36.54
C ALA A 30 -10.41 -19.55 -35.41
N VAL A 31 -9.14 -19.46 -35.00
CA VAL A 31 -8.68 -18.49 -34.00
C VAL A 31 -8.73 -17.06 -34.54
N GLU A 32 -8.33 -16.83 -35.78
CA GLU A 32 -8.35 -15.51 -36.41
C GLU A 32 -9.78 -15.01 -36.62
N LEU A 33 -10.69 -15.87 -37.05
CA LEU A 33 -12.10 -15.53 -37.22
C LEU A 33 -12.73 -15.07 -35.90
N TYR A 34 -12.34 -15.70 -34.78
CA TYR A 34 -12.79 -15.31 -33.44
C TYR A 34 -12.29 -13.90 -33.05
N PHE A 35 -11.05 -13.54 -33.40
CA PHE A 35 -10.50 -12.23 -33.06
C PHE A 35 -10.95 -11.10 -34.00
N THR A 36 -11.25 -11.41 -35.26
CA THR A 36 -11.59 -10.42 -36.30
C THR A 36 -13.07 -10.10 -36.39
N THR A 37 -13.93 -10.94 -35.81
CA THR A 37 -15.39 -10.83 -35.96
C THR A 37 -16.07 -10.82 -34.58
N PRO A 38 -17.16 -10.06 -34.35
CA PRO A 38 -17.91 -10.07 -33.08
C PRO A 38 -18.74 -11.36 -32.88
N MET A 39 -18.20 -12.52 -33.25
CA MET A 39 -18.84 -13.83 -33.12
C MET A 39 -18.42 -14.51 -31.82
N THR A 40 -19.35 -15.21 -31.19
CA THR A 40 -19.06 -16.11 -30.05
C THR A 40 -18.37 -17.38 -30.54
N THR A 41 -17.70 -18.13 -29.65
CA THR A 41 -17.11 -19.43 -30.01
C THR A 41 -18.13 -20.42 -30.58
N ALA A 42 -19.39 -20.35 -30.14
CA ALA A 42 -20.47 -21.16 -30.70
C ALA A 42 -20.80 -20.76 -32.14
N GLN A 43 -20.87 -19.45 -32.42
CA GLN A 43 -21.12 -18.93 -33.77
C GLN A 43 -19.95 -19.20 -34.72
N VAL A 44 -18.70 -19.14 -34.24
CA VAL A 44 -17.51 -19.49 -35.03
C VAL A 44 -17.55 -20.97 -35.44
N VAL A 45 -17.90 -21.85 -34.51
CA VAL A 45 -18.04 -23.29 -34.77
C VAL A 45 -19.21 -23.58 -35.72
N GLU A 46 -20.35 -22.90 -35.54
CA GLU A 46 -21.50 -23.02 -36.43
C GLU A 46 -21.17 -22.49 -37.84
N HIS A 47 -20.38 -21.43 -37.95
CA HIS A 47 -19.99 -20.83 -39.22
C HIS A 47 -18.97 -21.67 -40.00
N LEU A 48 -18.01 -22.30 -39.31
CA LEU A 48 -16.95 -23.09 -39.94
C LEU A 48 -17.32 -24.58 -40.08
N GLY A 49 -18.26 -25.09 -39.29
CA GLY A 49 -18.60 -26.53 -39.23
C GLY A 49 -17.57 -27.38 -38.50
N TYR A 50 -16.46 -26.78 -38.08
CA TYR A 50 -15.37 -27.33 -37.27
C TYR A 50 -14.69 -26.16 -36.53
N PRO A 51 -13.84 -26.39 -35.52
CA PRO A 51 -13.76 -27.61 -34.70
C PRO A 51 -14.95 -27.70 -33.74
N THR A 52 -14.96 -28.65 -32.80
CA THR A 52 -15.92 -28.57 -31.68
C THR A 52 -15.64 -27.34 -30.81
N ARG A 53 -16.67 -26.84 -30.13
CA ARG A 53 -16.54 -25.68 -29.23
C ARG A 53 -15.41 -25.82 -28.20
N GLN A 54 -15.24 -27.01 -27.62
CA GLN A 54 -14.16 -27.29 -26.66
C GLN A 54 -12.77 -27.23 -27.31
N CYS A 55 -12.64 -27.70 -28.54
CA CYS A 55 -11.38 -27.62 -29.28
C CYS A 55 -11.00 -26.17 -29.59
N LEU A 56 -11.96 -25.35 -30.04
CA LEU A 56 -11.73 -23.92 -30.26
C LEU A 56 -11.34 -23.19 -28.97
N GLU A 57 -12.04 -23.47 -27.86
CA GLU A 57 -11.71 -22.91 -26.54
C GLU A 57 -10.29 -23.30 -26.08
N ARG A 58 -9.83 -24.52 -26.39
CA ARG A 58 -8.47 -24.99 -26.09
C ARG A 58 -7.41 -24.35 -26.99
N TRP A 59 -7.70 -24.15 -28.27
CA TRP A 59 -6.77 -23.51 -29.20
C TRP A 59 -6.56 -22.04 -28.86
N LEU A 60 -7.66 -21.36 -28.56
CA LEU A 60 -7.64 -20.01 -28.03
C LEU A 60 -6.80 -19.98 -26.76
N ALA A 61 -7.00 -20.88 -25.79
CA ALA A 61 -6.17 -20.94 -24.57
C ALA A 61 -4.65 -21.00 -24.79
N MET A 62 -4.20 -21.48 -25.96
CA MET A 62 -2.79 -21.58 -26.33
C MET A 62 -2.28 -20.39 -27.17
N ASP A 63 -3.14 -19.49 -27.65
CA ASP A 63 -2.76 -18.30 -28.41
C ASP A 63 -2.31 -17.19 -27.46
N SER A 64 -1.19 -16.52 -27.74
CA SER A 64 -0.64 -15.45 -26.90
C SER A 64 -1.58 -14.24 -26.78
N ARG A 65 -2.39 -13.97 -27.81
CA ARG A 65 -3.44 -12.92 -27.82
C ARG A 65 -4.57 -13.27 -26.86
N TYR A 66 -4.73 -14.55 -26.56
CA TYR A 66 -5.70 -15.08 -25.62
C TYR A 66 -5.10 -15.39 -24.24
N ALA A 67 -3.78 -15.61 -24.13
CA ALA A 67 -3.04 -15.94 -22.90
C ALA A 67 -2.90 -14.76 -21.90
N GLY A 68 -3.92 -13.89 -21.86
CA GLY A 68 -4.23 -12.94 -20.80
C GLY A 68 -5.71 -13.02 -20.36
N HIS A 69 -6.43 -14.09 -20.71
CA HIS A 69 -7.87 -14.25 -20.53
C HIS A 69 -8.28 -15.53 -19.79
N MET A 70 -9.32 -15.37 -18.96
CA MET A 70 -9.68 -16.19 -17.80
C MET A 70 -10.19 -17.61 -18.13
N ALA A 71 -10.05 -18.53 -17.16
CA ALA A 71 -10.50 -19.93 -17.16
C ALA A 71 -12.03 -20.15 -17.17
N LYS A 72 -12.84 -19.16 -17.57
CA LYS A 72 -14.28 -19.31 -17.87
C LYS A 72 -14.62 -18.34 -19.00
N PRO A 73 -15.37 -18.74 -20.04
CA PRO A 73 -15.68 -17.86 -21.16
C PRO A 73 -16.34 -16.58 -20.65
N ILE A 74 -15.60 -15.48 -20.71
CA ILE A 74 -16.08 -14.15 -20.37
C ILE A 74 -17.00 -13.77 -21.52
N ILE A 75 -18.32 -13.80 -21.29
CA ILE A 75 -19.23 -13.06 -22.16
C ILE A 75 -18.70 -11.62 -22.22
N PRO A 76 -18.28 -11.11 -23.40
CA PRO A 76 -17.57 -9.85 -23.54
C PRO A 76 -18.28 -8.72 -22.82
N LEU A 77 -17.51 -7.78 -22.24
CA LEU A 77 -18.08 -6.61 -21.56
C LEU A 77 -19.09 -5.90 -22.45
N GLU A 78 -18.81 -5.83 -23.75
CA GLU A 78 -19.68 -5.24 -24.76
C GLU A 78 -21.05 -5.92 -24.85
N THR A 79 -21.09 -7.25 -24.79
CA THR A 79 -22.34 -8.01 -24.74
C THR A 79 -23.12 -7.72 -23.45
N ARG A 80 -22.43 -7.50 -22.32
CA ARG A 80 -23.09 -7.12 -21.04
C ARG A 80 -23.67 -5.72 -21.10
N ARG A 81 -22.94 -4.77 -21.69
CA ARG A 81 -23.41 -3.40 -21.92
C ARG A 81 -24.64 -3.41 -22.81
N ARG A 82 -24.59 -4.13 -23.93
CA ARG A 82 -25.70 -4.25 -24.86
C ARG A 82 -26.94 -4.88 -24.22
N ALA A 83 -26.76 -5.89 -23.37
CA ALA A 83 -27.85 -6.49 -22.62
C ALA A 83 -28.54 -5.48 -21.67
N VAL A 84 -27.75 -4.63 -21.01
CA VAL A 84 -28.27 -3.60 -20.11
C VAL A 84 -28.97 -2.49 -20.90
N GLU A 85 -28.39 -2.01 -21.99
CA GLU A 85 -29.00 -1.02 -22.89
C GLU A 85 -30.37 -1.48 -23.40
N LEU A 86 -30.47 -2.70 -23.91
CA LEU A 86 -31.72 -3.25 -24.42
C LEU A 86 -32.80 -3.29 -23.33
N VAL A 87 -32.43 -3.71 -22.12
CA VAL A 87 -33.39 -3.80 -21.00
C VAL A 87 -33.79 -2.42 -20.47
N LEU A 88 -32.86 -1.45 -20.45
CA LEU A 88 -33.19 -0.06 -20.09
C LEU A 88 -34.05 0.61 -21.17
N GLY A 89 -33.88 0.24 -22.43
CA GLY A 89 -34.72 0.64 -23.56
C GLY A 89 -36.10 -0.02 -23.60
N GLY A 90 -36.51 -0.74 -22.55
CA GLY A 90 -37.84 -1.34 -22.40
C GLY A 90 -37.97 -2.78 -22.91
N MET A 91 -36.89 -3.40 -23.41
CA MET A 91 -36.94 -4.78 -23.87
C MET A 91 -37.02 -5.77 -22.69
N GLN A 92 -37.87 -6.79 -22.82
CA GLN A 92 -37.93 -7.87 -21.83
C GLN A 92 -36.61 -8.64 -21.78
N GLN A 93 -36.14 -8.98 -20.58
CA GLN A 93 -34.86 -9.69 -20.37
C GLN A 93 -34.77 -11.02 -21.12
N LYS A 94 -35.90 -11.73 -21.28
CA LYS A 94 -35.99 -12.98 -22.05
C LYS A 94 -35.70 -12.78 -23.54
N GLN A 95 -36.14 -11.65 -24.09
CA GLN A 95 -35.91 -11.29 -25.49
C GLN A 95 -34.47 -10.81 -25.71
N ALA A 96 -33.95 -9.97 -24.80
CA ALA A 96 -32.55 -9.55 -24.82
C ALA A 96 -31.58 -10.76 -24.72
N ALA A 97 -31.91 -11.74 -23.87
CA ALA A 97 -31.15 -12.98 -23.73
C ALA A 97 -31.12 -13.79 -25.03
N LYS A 98 -32.28 -13.95 -25.69
CA LYS A 98 -32.40 -14.65 -26.97
C LYS A 98 -31.59 -13.96 -28.07
N GLN A 99 -31.68 -12.62 -28.16
CA GLN A 99 -30.98 -11.83 -29.17
C GLN A 99 -29.46 -11.86 -29.01
N LEU A 100 -28.97 -11.93 -27.76
CA LEU A 100 -27.55 -11.93 -27.46
C LEU A 100 -26.94 -13.34 -27.31
N GLY A 101 -27.74 -14.41 -27.47
CA GLY A 101 -27.28 -15.79 -27.32
C GLY A 101 -26.81 -16.12 -25.89
N VAL A 102 -27.35 -15.43 -24.88
CA VAL A 102 -26.95 -15.57 -23.46
C VAL A 102 -28.12 -16.08 -22.61
N SER A 103 -27.84 -16.59 -21.42
CA SER A 103 -28.91 -17.03 -20.52
C SER A 103 -29.67 -15.85 -19.92
N VAL A 104 -30.98 -16.03 -19.69
CA VAL A 104 -31.84 -15.02 -19.04
C VAL A 104 -31.29 -14.65 -17.65
N GLY A 105 -30.76 -15.62 -16.92
CA GLY A 105 -30.12 -15.40 -15.62
C GLY A 105 -28.87 -14.51 -15.70
N ALA A 106 -28.10 -14.59 -16.78
CA ALA A 106 -26.94 -13.71 -17.00
C ALA A 106 -27.38 -12.26 -17.22
N VAL A 107 -28.39 -12.04 -18.08
CA VAL A 107 -28.98 -10.71 -18.32
C VAL A 107 -29.52 -10.11 -17.03
N HIS A 108 -30.29 -10.89 -16.26
CA HIS A 108 -30.81 -10.45 -14.97
C HIS A 108 -29.69 -10.05 -13.99
N GLY A 109 -28.62 -10.86 -13.93
CA GLY A 109 -27.45 -10.57 -13.11
C GLY A 109 -26.76 -9.26 -13.48
N TRP A 110 -26.59 -8.98 -14.78
CA TRP A 110 -25.97 -7.74 -15.26
C TRP A 110 -26.86 -6.51 -15.01
N VAL A 111 -28.16 -6.61 -15.28
CA VAL A 111 -29.11 -5.52 -15.00
C VAL A 111 -29.11 -5.18 -13.50
N ARG A 112 -29.09 -6.20 -12.63
CA ARG A 112 -28.97 -6.01 -11.18
C ARG A 112 -27.64 -5.33 -10.80
N ALA A 113 -26.52 -5.77 -11.39
CA ALA A 113 -25.21 -5.16 -11.14
C ALA A 113 -25.17 -3.69 -11.58
N TYR A 114 -25.71 -3.38 -12.76
CA TYR A 114 -25.84 -2.03 -13.28
C TYR A 114 -26.69 -1.14 -12.36
N ARG A 115 -27.85 -1.61 -11.90
CA ARG A 115 -28.68 -0.83 -10.96
C ARG A 115 -27.97 -0.53 -9.64
N LYS A 116 -27.05 -1.40 -9.20
CA LYS A 116 -26.32 -1.24 -7.94
C LYS A 116 -25.08 -0.35 -8.04
N GLY A 117 -24.41 -0.30 -9.19
CA GLY A 117 -23.11 0.38 -9.31
C GLY A 117 -22.75 0.87 -10.71
N GLY A 118 -23.76 1.08 -11.56
CA GLY A 118 -23.60 1.59 -12.92
C GLY A 118 -22.72 0.70 -13.81
N MET A 119 -22.15 1.30 -14.86
CA MET A 119 -21.32 0.60 -15.84
C MET A 119 -20.03 0.02 -15.23
N ALA A 120 -19.50 0.63 -14.17
CA ALA A 120 -18.34 0.14 -13.44
C ALA A 120 -18.61 -1.23 -12.78
N ALA A 121 -19.86 -1.51 -12.39
CA ALA A 121 -20.24 -2.80 -11.82
C ALA A 121 -20.38 -3.93 -12.85
N LEU A 122 -20.43 -3.62 -14.15
CA LEU A 122 -20.44 -4.60 -15.24
C LEU A 122 -19.04 -5.12 -15.58
N GLN A 123 -18.00 -4.42 -15.11
CA GLN A 123 -16.61 -4.79 -15.33
C GLN A 123 -16.33 -6.21 -14.81
N PRO A 124 -15.71 -7.09 -15.61
CA PRO A 124 -15.28 -8.39 -15.13
C PRO A 124 -14.22 -8.20 -14.03
N LYS A 125 -14.62 -8.40 -12.78
CA LYS A 125 -13.68 -8.40 -11.65
C LYS A 125 -12.83 -9.68 -11.71
N ASN A 126 -11.52 -9.50 -11.79
CA ASN A 126 -10.51 -10.54 -11.69
C ASN A 126 -10.76 -11.37 -10.41
N ARG A 127 -11.17 -12.63 -10.56
CA ARG A 127 -11.28 -13.56 -9.42
C ARG A 127 -9.94 -14.20 -9.09
N ASN A 128 -8.90 -14.07 -9.92
CA ASN A 128 -7.57 -14.60 -9.67
C ASN A 128 -6.76 -13.75 -8.69
N SER A 129 -7.06 -12.44 -8.54
CA SER A 129 -6.61 -11.64 -7.39
C SER A 129 -7.15 -12.19 -6.06
N ALA A 130 -8.14 -13.07 -6.14
CA ALA A 130 -8.87 -13.64 -5.03
C ALA A 130 -8.83 -15.17 -5.02
N GLN A 131 -8.01 -15.81 -5.87
CA GLN A 131 -7.87 -17.26 -5.93
C GLN A 131 -6.48 -17.72 -5.42
N GLY A 132 -5.53 -16.79 -5.27
CA GLY A 132 -4.35 -16.98 -4.41
C GLY A 132 -4.63 -16.75 -2.93
N ASN A 133 -5.74 -16.09 -2.59
CA ASN A 133 -6.26 -16.03 -1.23
C ASN A 133 -7.72 -15.51 -1.25
N LYS A 134 -8.71 -16.42 -1.24
CA LYS A 134 -9.99 -16.12 -0.60
C LYS A 134 -10.36 -17.28 0.30
N PRO A 135 -10.62 -17.04 1.59
CA PRO A 135 -11.37 -18.00 2.36
C PRO A 135 -12.76 -18.11 1.72
N ALA A 136 -13.29 -19.33 1.72
CA ALA A 136 -14.69 -19.57 1.42
C ALA A 136 -15.55 -18.55 2.18
N GLY A 137 -16.65 -18.13 1.57
CA GLY A 137 -17.69 -17.35 2.24
C GLY A 137 -18.22 -18.12 3.43
N SER A 138 -17.53 -18.01 4.55
CA SER A 138 -17.95 -18.42 5.87
C SER A 138 -18.29 -17.15 6.59
N ARG A 139 -19.28 -17.20 7.47
CA ARG A 139 -19.34 -16.32 8.64
C ARG A 139 -18.09 -16.62 9.49
N ARG A 140 -16.90 -16.29 8.97
CA ARG A 140 -15.64 -16.50 9.64
C ARG A 140 -15.64 -15.46 10.73
N ARG A 141 -15.89 -15.90 11.96
CA ARG A 141 -15.58 -15.10 13.13
C ARG A 141 -14.12 -14.66 12.98
N PRO A 142 -13.78 -13.39 13.27
CA PRO A 142 -12.39 -12.96 13.37
C PRO A 142 -11.62 -14.01 14.16
N SER A 143 -10.57 -14.55 13.56
CA SER A 143 -9.69 -15.47 14.26
C SER A 143 -8.64 -14.64 15.01
N ALA A 144 -8.09 -15.18 16.09
CA ALA A 144 -7.05 -14.49 16.87
C ALA A 144 -5.88 -14.01 16.00
N ALA A 145 -5.52 -14.74 14.94
CA ALA A 145 -4.49 -14.34 13.99
C ALA A 145 -4.88 -13.11 13.14
N ASP A 146 -6.15 -13.00 12.72
CA ASP A 146 -6.64 -11.82 11.98
C ASP A 146 -6.69 -10.59 12.91
N ASP A 147 -7.03 -10.79 14.19
CA ASP A 147 -7.03 -9.75 15.20
C ASP A 147 -5.61 -9.31 15.58
N ASP A 148 -4.65 -10.25 15.66
CA ASP A 148 -3.23 -10.00 15.88
C ASP A 148 -2.62 -9.16 14.75
N ASP A 149 -2.91 -9.50 13.48
CA ASP A 149 -2.45 -8.71 12.31
C ASP A 149 -3.04 -7.30 12.32
N ALA A 150 -4.33 -7.19 12.64
CA ALA A 150 -5.00 -5.90 12.76
C ALA A 150 -4.44 -5.09 13.93
N GLU A 151 -4.06 -5.72 15.04
CA GLU A 151 -3.42 -5.07 16.18
C GLU A 151 -1.99 -4.63 15.86
N ALA A 152 -1.22 -5.47 15.15
CA ALA A 152 0.10 -5.11 14.66
C ALA A 152 0.06 -3.89 13.74
N LEU A 153 -0.92 -3.83 12.83
CA LEU A 153 -1.13 -2.66 11.97
C LEU A 153 -1.55 -1.43 12.77
N ARG A 154 -2.45 -1.57 13.75
CA ARG A 154 -2.83 -0.45 14.65
C ARG A 154 -1.62 0.10 15.40
N ARG A 155 -0.78 -0.77 15.97
CA ARG A 155 0.46 -0.39 16.66
C ARG A 155 1.43 0.33 15.71
N ARG A 156 1.56 -0.13 14.47
CA ARG A 156 2.43 0.52 13.48
C ARG A 156 1.91 1.89 13.06
N VAL A 157 0.60 2.05 12.92
CA VAL A 157 -0.02 3.36 12.64
C VAL A 157 0.24 4.32 13.80
N GLU A 158 0.01 3.88 15.04
CA GLU A 158 0.26 4.71 16.23
C GLU A 158 1.73 5.14 16.35
N GLU A 159 2.67 4.23 16.06
CA GLU A 159 4.11 4.53 16.04
C GLU A 159 4.46 5.58 14.97
N LEU A 160 3.92 5.43 13.75
CA LEU A 160 4.15 6.38 12.65
C LEU A 160 3.48 7.74 12.92
N GLU A 161 2.33 7.77 13.58
CA GLU A 161 1.67 9.00 13.99
C GLU A 161 2.53 9.76 15.02
N LEU A 162 3.11 9.04 15.99
CA LEU A 162 4.04 9.61 16.96
C LEU A 162 5.31 10.14 16.29
N GLU A 163 5.91 9.40 15.36
CA GLU A 163 7.08 9.84 14.61
C GLU A 163 6.80 11.13 13.83
N ASN A 164 5.64 11.19 13.16
CA ASN A 164 5.20 12.39 12.45
C ASN A 164 4.96 13.58 13.40
N ALA A 165 4.37 13.35 14.57
CA ALA A 165 4.17 14.40 15.57
C ALA A 165 5.53 14.95 16.08
N LEU A 166 6.50 14.06 16.36
CA LEU A 166 7.85 14.46 16.74
C LEU A 166 8.53 15.30 15.67
N MET A 167 8.46 14.89 14.40
CA MET A 167 9.06 15.66 13.29
C MET A 167 8.46 17.07 13.17
N ARG A 168 7.14 17.22 13.36
CA ARG A 168 6.49 18.54 13.38
C ARG A 168 6.97 19.40 14.55
N GLU A 169 7.03 18.84 15.76
CA GLU A 169 7.50 19.60 16.93
C GLU A 169 9.00 19.93 16.87
N VAL A 170 9.83 19.14 16.18
CA VAL A 170 11.24 19.48 15.92
C VAL A 170 11.36 20.80 15.16
N VAL A 171 10.51 21.01 14.16
CA VAL A 171 10.46 22.25 13.39
C VAL A 171 9.99 23.41 14.27
N GLU A 172 8.87 23.22 14.98
CA GLU A 172 8.24 24.30 15.74
C GLU A 172 9.03 24.71 16.99
N VAL A 173 9.51 23.74 17.76
CA VAL A 173 10.11 23.97 19.09
C VAL A 173 11.61 24.10 19.02
N VAL A 174 12.26 23.21 18.27
CA VAL A 174 13.72 23.15 18.19
C VAL A 174 14.24 24.04 17.05
N LYS A 175 13.37 24.44 16.11
CA LYS A 175 13.72 25.25 14.93
C LYS A 175 14.81 24.58 14.09
N LYS A 176 14.78 23.24 14.04
CA LYS A 176 15.68 22.41 13.24
C LYS A 176 14.93 21.81 12.06
N ASP A 177 15.69 21.37 11.07
CA ASP A 177 15.16 20.66 9.91
C ASP A 177 14.44 19.37 10.37
N PRO A 178 13.27 19.03 9.80
CA PRO A 178 12.54 17.82 10.17
C PRO A 178 13.30 16.52 9.85
N GLY A 179 14.27 16.56 8.93
CA GLY A 179 15.20 15.47 8.65
C GLY A 179 16.40 15.40 9.59
N ALA A 180 16.48 16.28 10.59
CA ALA A 180 17.52 16.19 11.61
C ALA A 180 17.38 14.89 12.40
N ASP A 181 18.48 14.15 12.50
CA ASP A 181 18.53 12.91 13.28
C ASP A 181 18.11 13.18 14.74
N LEU A 182 16.96 12.63 15.13
CA LEU A 182 16.38 12.77 16.46
C LEU A 182 17.36 12.35 17.56
N ARG A 183 18.26 11.40 17.28
CA ARG A 183 19.26 10.92 18.25
C ARG A 183 20.32 11.98 18.55
N ARG A 184 20.61 12.87 17.59
CA ARG A 184 21.59 13.95 17.71
C ARG A 184 21.04 15.20 18.41
N LEU A 185 19.74 15.23 18.68
CA LEU A 185 19.16 16.28 19.52
C LEU A 185 19.80 16.23 20.92
N SER A 186 20.02 17.40 21.51
CA SER A 186 20.45 17.47 22.90
C SER A 186 19.35 16.94 23.82
N ASN A 187 19.73 16.40 24.98
CA ASN A 187 18.75 15.88 25.92
C ASN A 187 17.72 16.94 26.33
N ARG A 188 18.10 18.22 26.40
CA ARG A 188 17.17 19.33 26.66
C ARG A 188 16.14 19.51 25.54
N GLU A 189 16.56 19.42 24.28
CA GLU A 189 15.66 19.49 23.12
C GLU A 189 14.72 18.29 23.09
N LYS A 190 15.24 17.08 23.33
CA LYS A 190 14.42 15.86 23.46
C LYS A 190 13.37 16.01 24.57
N THR A 191 13.74 16.55 25.73
CA THR A 191 12.79 16.79 26.83
C THR A 191 11.70 17.80 26.45
N LEU A 192 12.03 18.88 25.71
CA LEU A 192 11.03 19.84 25.23
C LEU A 192 9.98 19.21 24.30
N LEU A 193 10.42 18.33 23.39
CA LEU A 193 9.52 17.58 22.51
C LEU A 193 8.61 16.64 23.32
N ILE A 194 9.20 15.94 24.29
CA ILE A 194 8.45 15.02 25.18
C ILE A 194 7.39 15.80 25.95
N ASP A 195 7.70 16.96 26.53
CA ASP A 195 6.75 17.74 27.33
C ASP A 195 5.58 18.26 26.49
N ARG A 196 5.82 18.63 25.23
CA ARG A 196 4.77 19.04 24.27
C ARG A 196 3.82 17.91 23.91
N LEU A 197 4.36 16.72 23.67
CA LEU A 197 3.60 15.56 23.19
C LEU A 197 3.05 14.68 24.33
N ARG A 198 3.46 14.93 25.57
CA ARG A 198 3.05 14.19 26.77
C ARG A 198 1.54 14.00 26.93
N PRO A 199 0.67 14.98 26.60
CA PRO A 199 -0.77 14.80 26.76
C PRO A 199 -1.37 13.75 25.80
N ALA A 200 -0.73 13.49 24.67
CA ALA A 200 -1.24 12.63 23.61
C ALA A 200 -0.53 11.27 23.53
N TYR A 201 0.71 11.16 24.04
CA TYR A 201 1.55 9.97 23.86
C TYR A 201 2.23 9.48 25.15
N SER A 202 2.58 8.20 25.16
CA SER A 202 3.26 7.56 26.30
C SER A 202 4.73 7.99 26.41
N LEU A 203 5.25 8.10 27.65
CA LEU A 203 6.66 8.43 27.89
C LEU A 203 7.59 7.38 27.27
N SER A 204 7.24 6.11 27.47
CA SER A 204 8.06 4.97 27.07
C SER A 204 8.29 4.96 25.57
N SER A 205 7.23 5.18 24.78
CA SER A 205 7.33 5.28 23.32
C SER A 205 8.23 6.44 22.88
N MET A 206 8.05 7.62 23.50
CA MET A 206 8.83 8.81 23.14
C MET A 206 10.31 8.71 23.52
N THR A 207 10.61 8.23 24.73
CA THR A 207 11.99 8.05 25.22
C THR A 207 12.75 7.01 24.40
N CYS A 208 12.05 5.95 23.95
CA CYS A 208 12.59 4.94 23.03
C CYS A 208 12.95 5.56 21.67
N LEU A 209 12.02 6.27 21.02
CA LEU A 209 12.24 6.88 19.70
C LEU A 209 13.34 7.95 19.73
N LEU A 210 13.36 8.79 20.76
CA LEU A 210 14.35 9.86 20.92
C LEU A 210 15.71 9.36 21.45
N ALA A 211 15.81 8.07 21.83
CA ALA A 211 16.98 7.47 22.46
C ALA A 211 17.50 8.33 23.63
N ILE A 212 16.62 8.64 24.58
CA ILE A 212 16.96 9.32 25.84
C ILE A 212 16.63 8.38 27.01
N ALA A 213 17.55 8.26 27.97
CA ALA A 213 17.29 7.48 29.17
C ALA A 213 16.18 8.17 30.01
N PRO A 214 15.23 7.43 30.61
CA PRO A 214 14.19 8.02 31.47
C PRO A 214 14.75 8.93 32.56
N SER A 215 15.85 8.53 33.20
CA SER A 215 16.54 9.35 34.21
C SER A 215 17.09 10.67 33.66
N SER A 216 17.54 10.69 32.39
CA SER A 216 17.95 11.92 31.72
C SER A 216 16.77 12.81 31.41
N TYR A 217 15.63 12.23 30.99
CA TYR A 217 14.39 12.98 30.83
C TYR A 217 13.98 13.64 32.14
N ASP A 218 13.87 12.89 33.23
CA ASP A 218 13.44 13.42 34.54
C ASP A 218 14.37 14.52 35.05
N TYR A 219 15.69 14.31 34.92
CA TYR A 219 16.70 15.32 35.28
C TYR A 219 16.54 16.61 34.48
N HIS A 220 16.35 16.51 33.17
CA HIS A 220 16.21 17.68 32.31
C HIS A 220 14.84 18.34 32.47
N HIS A 221 13.77 17.57 32.70
CA HIS A 221 12.42 18.05 32.92
C HIS A 221 12.32 18.89 34.19
N ALA A 222 12.86 18.38 35.31
CA ALA A 222 12.92 19.13 36.57
C ALA A 222 13.73 20.44 36.49
N ARG A 223 14.56 20.59 35.45
CA ARG A 223 15.42 21.76 35.22
C ARG A 223 14.98 22.60 34.03
N LEU A 224 13.93 22.20 33.31
CA LEU A 224 13.34 23.02 32.26
C LEU A 224 12.74 24.27 32.91
N GLY A 225 13.11 25.44 32.39
CA GLY A 225 12.73 26.74 32.97
C GLY A 225 13.59 27.21 34.15
N VAL A 226 14.43 26.35 34.75
CA VAL A 226 15.35 26.75 35.82
C VAL A 226 16.62 27.36 35.20
N ASP A 227 16.60 28.67 35.06
CA ASP A 227 17.78 29.41 34.64
C ASP A 227 18.70 29.70 35.83
N LYS A 228 19.70 28.83 36.00
CA LYS A 228 20.76 28.96 37.01
C LYS A 228 21.43 30.34 37.02
N TYR A 229 21.47 31.03 35.87
CA TYR A 229 22.16 32.31 35.73
C TYR A 229 21.21 33.49 35.54
N ALA A 230 19.92 33.36 35.88
CA ALA A 230 18.93 34.43 35.69
C ALA A 230 19.32 35.72 36.42
N GLY A 231 19.65 35.58 37.71
CA GLY A 231 20.11 36.70 38.53
C GLY A 231 21.40 37.31 37.99
N LEU A 232 22.38 36.47 37.65
CA LEU A 232 23.65 36.94 37.07
C LEU A 232 23.44 37.68 35.74
N ARG A 233 22.51 37.23 34.88
CA ARG A 233 22.22 37.92 33.62
C ARG A 233 21.53 39.24 33.85
N ALA A 234 20.65 39.34 34.85
CA ALA A 234 20.06 40.62 35.26
C ALA A 234 21.13 41.59 35.77
N GLU A 235 22.09 41.13 36.58
CA GLU A 235 23.22 41.93 37.05
C GLU A 235 24.15 42.38 35.91
N VAL A 236 24.47 41.48 34.98
CA VAL A 236 25.27 41.79 33.76
C VAL A 236 24.56 42.83 32.89
N ALA A 237 23.25 42.67 32.68
CA ALA A 237 22.45 43.63 31.92
C ALA A 237 22.40 45.00 32.61
N GLY A 238 22.23 45.02 33.95
CA GLY A 238 22.27 46.23 34.76
C GLY A 238 23.61 46.95 34.64
N ALA A 239 24.73 46.26 34.89
CA ALA A 239 26.07 46.85 34.80
C ALA A 239 26.41 47.35 33.38
N PHE A 240 25.89 46.69 32.34
CA PHE A 240 26.03 47.17 30.97
C PHE A 240 25.23 48.46 30.73
N ALA A 241 23.98 48.51 31.20
CA ALA A 241 23.11 49.67 31.10
C ALA A 241 23.68 50.88 31.87
N ASP A 242 24.20 50.67 33.08
CA ASP A 242 24.85 51.70 33.90
C ASP A 242 26.09 52.28 33.20
N SER A 243 26.78 51.47 32.39
CA SER A 243 27.90 51.92 31.57
C SER A 243 27.47 52.65 30.28
N GLN A 244 26.17 52.75 30.01
CA GLN A 244 25.56 53.16 28.74
C GLN A 244 26.11 52.38 27.54
N GLY A 245 26.36 51.09 27.74
CA GLY A 245 26.86 50.19 26.71
C GLY A 245 28.34 50.37 26.33
N ARG A 246 29.11 51.21 27.06
CA ARG A 246 30.53 51.44 26.76
C ARG A 246 31.44 50.31 27.20
N TYR A 247 31.04 49.54 28.21
CA TYR A 247 31.89 48.50 28.79
C TYR A 247 31.71 47.17 28.09
N GLY A 248 32.81 46.63 27.57
CA GLY A 248 32.86 45.26 27.08
C GLY A 248 32.86 44.24 28.23
N TYR A 249 32.56 42.98 27.92
CA TYR A 249 32.36 41.91 28.89
C TYR A 249 33.52 41.73 29.90
N ARG A 250 34.78 42.02 29.55
CA ARG A 250 35.94 41.95 30.48
C ARG A 250 35.79 42.95 31.62
N ARG A 251 35.36 44.17 31.29
CA ARG A 251 35.19 45.26 32.25
C ARG A 251 33.93 45.05 33.08
N ILE A 252 32.84 44.58 32.46
CA ILE A 252 31.63 44.17 33.19
C ILE A 252 31.95 43.06 34.22
N LYS A 253 32.67 42.01 33.81
CA LYS A 253 33.09 40.93 34.72
C LYS A 253 33.92 41.46 35.90
N ALA A 254 34.82 42.40 35.65
CA ALA A 254 35.63 43.03 36.70
C ALA A 254 34.79 43.88 37.67
N VAL A 255 33.76 44.57 37.17
CA VAL A 255 32.81 45.35 37.99
C VAL A 255 31.97 44.44 38.88
N LEU A 256 31.45 43.34 38.32
CA LEU A 256 30.58 42.43 39.05
C LEU A 256 31.34 41.53 40.03
N LYS A 257 32.66 41.36 39.87
CA LYS A 257 33.52 40.47 40.68
C LYS A 257 32.93 39.06 40.88
N THR A 258 32.16 38.60 39.91
CA THR A 258 31.49 37.30 39.98
C THR A 258 32.54 36.20 39.85
N GLY A 259 32.55 35.22 40.76
CA GLY A 259 33.42 34.03 40.70
C GLY A 259 33.12 33.07 39.54
N VAL A 260 32.47 33.55 38.49
CA VAL A 260 31.91 32.78 37.38
C VAL A 260 32.82 32.88 36.15
N SER A 261 32.90 31.80 35.36
CA SER A 261 33.73 31.74 34.16
C SER A 261 33.33 32.83 33.14
N GLU A 262 34.33 33.36 32.43
CA GLU A 262 34.15 34.37 31.38
C GLU A 262 33.18 33.92 30.28
N LYS A 263 33.14 32.62 29.97
CA LYS A 263 32.23 32.05 28.96
C LYS A 263 30.76 32.21 29.34
N VAL A 264 30.44 32.33 30.64
CA VAL A 264 29.07 32.51 31.13
C VAL A 264 28.65 33.97 31.05
N VAL A 265 29.57 34.91 31.32
CA VAL A 265 29.29 36.36 31.26
C VAL A 265 29.12 36.85 29.82
N ARG A 266 29.79 36.20 28.86
CA ARG A 266 29.70 36.54 27.43
C ARG A 266 28.39 36.12 26.74
N ARG A 267 27.61 35.23 27.36
CA ARG A 267 26.52 34.48 26.72
C ARG A 267 25.17 34.98 27.17
#